data_AF-X1I3N7-F1
#
_entry.id   AF-X1I3N7-F1
#
_cell.length_a   1.000
_cell.length_b   1.000
_cell.length_c   1.000
_cell.angle_alpha   90.00
_cell.angle_beta   90.00
_cell.angle_gamma   90.00
#
_symmetry.space_group_name_H-M   'P 1'
#
loop_
_entity.id
_entity.type
_entity.pdbx_description
1 polymer ?
#
loop_
_entity_poly.entity_id
_entity_poly.type
_entity_poly.pdbx_seq_one_letter_code
_entity_poly.pdbx_strand_id
1 'polypeptide(L)' 'MQGNKLYVGNLSYSVTDEQLEKLFSNHGQVKSANVIGNKGFGFV' A
#
# COMPACT_ATOMS: atom_id res chain seq x y z
N MET A 1 11.61 8.60 -15.98
CA MET A 1 11.64 7.92 -14.68
C MET A 1 10.22 7.54 -14.32
N GLN A 2 9.80 6.32 -14.67
CA GLN A 2 8.46 5.83 -14.33
C GLN A 2 8.42 5.60 -12.81
N GLY A 3 7.60 6.39 -12.10
CA GLY A 3 7.32 6.13 -10.70
C GLY A 3 6.43 4.90 -10.60
N ASN A 4 6.98 3.80 -10.08
CA ASN A 4 6.21 2.59 -9.79
C ASN A 4 5.41 2.82 -8.50
N LYS A 5 4.37 3.65 -8.56
CA LYS A 5 3.44 3.88 -7.45
C LYS A 5 2.11 3.25 -7.81
N LEU A 6 1.75 2.20 -7.10
CA LEU A 6 0.49 1.48 -7.23
C LEU A 6 -0.53 2.11 -6.28
N TYR A 7 -1.71 2.40 -6.80
CA TYR A 7 -2.86 2.79 -5.98
C TYR A 7 -3.62 1.53 -5.57
N VAL A 8 -3.89 1.40 -4.28
CA VAL A 8 -4.64 0.28 -3.72
C VAL A 8 -5.88 0.83 -3.03
N GLY A 9 -7.04 0.69 -3.67
CA GLY A 9 -8.33 1.10 -3.12
C GLY A 9 -9.06 -0.02 -2.40
N ASN A 10 -10.20 0.31 -1.79
CA ASN A 10 -11.06 -0.65 -1.08
C ASN A 10 -10.32 -1.38 0.07
N LEU A 11 -9.41 -0.69 0.73
CA LEU A 11 -8.73 -1.18 1.91
C LEU A 11 -9.66 -1.02 3.12
N SER A 12 -9.73 -2.05 3.97
CA SER A 12 -10.41 -1.93 5.26
C SER A 12 -9.73 -0.88 6.12
N TYR A 13 -10.51 -0.18 6.94
CA TYR A 13 -10.02 0.82 7.91
C TYR A 13 -9.00 0.27 8.92
N SER A 14 -8.95 -1.06 9.07
CA SER A 14 -8.00 -1.77 9.92
C SER A 14 -6.65 -2.06 9.26
N VAL A 15 -6.52 -1.83 7.95
CA VAL A 15 -5.27 -2.09 7.23
C VAL A 15 -4.23 -1.05 7.63
N THR A 16 -3.04 -1.51 7.97
CA THR A 16 -1.87 -0.66 8.24
C THR A 16 -0.92 -0.64 7.04
N ASP A 17 -0.07 0.38 7.01
CA ASP A 17 1.08 0.47 6.11
C ASP A 17 1.97 -0.77 6.16
N GLU A 18 2.30 -1.28 7.36
CA GLU A 18 3.07 -2.52 7.53
C GLU A 18 2.38 -3.74 6.90
N GLN A 19 1.06 -3.85 7.06
CA GLN A 19 0.30 -4.94 6.44
C GLN A 19 0.30 -4.85 4.93
N LEU A 20 0.12 -3.64 4.38
CA LEU A 20 0.18 -3.40 2.94
C LEU A 20 1.57 -3.72 2.39
N GLU A 21 2.62 -3.21 3.03
CA GLU A 21 4.01 -3.48 2.67
C GLU A 21 4.31 -4.98 2.65
N LYS A 22 3.92 -5.71 3.71
CA LYS A 22 4.16 -7.15 3.80
C LYS A 22 3.40 -7.94 2.74
N LEU A 23 2.18 -7.53 2.40
CA LEU A 23 1.38 -8.12 1.33
C LEU A 23 2.07 -8.00 -0.03
N PHE A 24 2.55 -6.81 -0.36
CA PHE A 24 3.20 -6.54 -1.64
C PHE A 24 4.68 -6.96 -1.68
N SER A 25 5.32 -7.13 -0.53
CA SER A 25 6.70 -7.62 -0.41
C SER A 25 6.89 -9.02 -1.01
N ASN A 26 5.82 -9.83 -1.04
CA ASN A 26 5.86 -11.15 -1.67
C ASN A 26 5.88 -11.09 -3.21
N HIS A 27 5.48 -9.95 -3.79
CA HIS A 27 5.44 -9.73 -5.24
C HIS A 27 6.63 -8.90 -5.76
N GLY A 28 7.41 -8.30 -4.87
CA GLY A 28 8.61 -7.54 -5.21
C GLY A 28 9.09 -6.66 -4.06
N GLN A 29 10.16 -5.91 -4.30
CA GLN A 29 10.68 -4.98 -3.30
C GLN A 29 9.78 -3.74 -3.19
N VAL A 30 9.04 -3.64 -2.08
CA VAL A 30 8.30 -2.43 -1.74
C VAL A 30 9.29 -1.36 -1.27
N LYS A 31 9.22 -0.17 -1.86
CA LYS A 31 10.05 0.98 -1.44
C LYS A 31 9.38 1.81 -0.36
N SER A 32 8.05 1.93 -0.41
CA SER A 32 7.26 2.70 0.54
C SER A 32 5.81 2.32 0.41
N ALA A 33 5.19 1.87 1.51
CA ALA A 33 3.75 1.71 1.61
C ALA A 33 3.17 2.85 2.44
N ASN A 34 2.03 3.40 2.03
CA ASN A 34 1.33 4.42 2.78
C ASN A 34 -0.18 4.19 2.72
N VAL A 35 -0.80 3.93 3.87
CA VAL A 35 -2.24 3.69 3.98
C VAL A 35 -2.93 4.94 4.49
N ILE A 36 -3.93 5.40 3.74
CA ILE A 36 -4.84 6.48 4.13
C ILE A 36 -6.09 5.83 4.70
N GLY A 37 -6.01 5.42 5.97
CA GLY A 37 -7.09 4.73 6.69
C GLY A 37 -8.42 5.51 6.63
N ASN A 38 -8.38 6.84 6.78
CA ASN A 38 -9.58 7.69 6.72
C ASN A 38 -10.33 7.69 5.38
N LYS A 39 -9.71 7.22 4.30
CA LYS A 39 -10.31 7.18 2.96
C LYS A 39 -10.39 5.77 2.35
N GLY A 40 -9.94 4.73 3.06
CA GLY A 40 -10.00 3.34 2.60
C GLY A 40 -9.13 3.05 1.37
N PHE A 41 -8.01 3.76 1.22
CA PHE A 41 -7.05 3.52 0.15
C PHE A 41 -5.60 3.72 0.62
N GLY A 42 -4.64 3.23 -0.18
CA GLY A 42 -3.22 3.41 0.06
C GLY A 42 -2.41 3.44 -1.23
N PHE A 43 -1.12 3.65 -1.08
CA PHE A 43 -0.14 3.62 -2.15
C PHE A 43 1.03 2.72 -1.79
N VAL A 44 1.58 2.00 -2.76
CA VAL A 44 2.76 1.13 -2.62
C VAL A 44 3.70 1.24 -3.81
#